data_AF-A0A8J1YTG6-F1
#
_entry.id   AF-A0A8J1YTG6-F1
#
_cell.length_a   1.000
_cell.length_b   1.000
_cell.length_c   1.000
_cell.angle_alpha   90.00
_cell.angle_beta   90.00
_cell.angle_gamma   90.00
#
_symmetry.space_group_name_H-M   'P 1'
#
loop_
_entity.id
_entity.type
_entity.pdbx_description
1 polymer ?
#
loop_
_entity_poly.entity_id
_entity_poly.type
_entity_poly.pdbx_seq_one_letter_code
_entity_poly.pdbx_strand_id
1 'polypeptide(L)'
;MNDDDWLSPNAENQNQGGPTDPLVEQEYQLLSSRYTDAGYREGITDGKLSTLQQGFDQGFAISVPTSRRLGQLRGRANALLAWMLRVTTFPSEELEDVRVVIRDLARVRRDDVVPRDHERETHESEEHGGEQDSLELERNGGRELEALEARFEGLGGVNGVGDREVGKGEVMDTLERRLRALEERIRFGR
;
A
#
# COMPACT_ATOMS: atom_id res chain seq x y z
N MET A 1 -32.56 -37.49 -65.27
CA MET A 1 -32.35 -37.12 -63.86
C MET A 1 -30.87 -36.79 -63.78
N ASN A 2 -30.55 -35.51 -63.65
CA ASN A 2 -29.20 -34.96 -63.78
C ASN A 2 -28.55 -34.96 -62.40
N ASP A 3 -27.61 -35.88 -62.17
CA ASP A 3 -26.93 -36.07 -60.89
C ASP A 3 -25.49 -35.52 -60.89
N ASP A 4 -25.14 -34.57 -61.76
CA ASP A 4 -23.73 -34.22 -62.03
C ASP A 4 -23.43 -32.71 -62.12
N ASP A 5 -24.22 -31.88 -61.43
CA ASP A 5 -24.04 -30.41 -61.40
C ASP A 5 -23.25 -29.90 -60.16
N TRP A 6 -22.81 -30.80 -59.29
CA TRP A 6 -22.04 -30.48 -58.06
C TRP A 6 -20.51 -30.51 -58.25
N LEU A 7 -20.01 -31.07 -59.36
CA LEU A 7 -18.58 -31.20 -59.66
C LEU A 7 -18.12 -30.31 -60.83
N SER A 8 -19.02 -29.52 -61.40
CA SER A 8 -18.65 -28.49 -62.37
C SER A 8 -17.70 -27.50 -61.69
N PRO A 9 -16.44 -27.33 -62.17
CA PRO A 9 -15.52 -26.36 -61.59
C PRO A 9 -16.03 -24.97 -61.95
N ASN A 10 -16.92 -24.46 -61.10
CA ASN A 10 -17.39 -23.09 -61.19
C ASN A 10 -16.14 -22.22 -61.03
N ALA A 11 -15.82 -21.44 -62.07
CA ALA A 11 -14.61 -20.62 -62.13
C ALA A 11 -14.51 -19.58 -60.99
N GLU A 12 -15.57 -19.45 -60.20
CA GLU A 12 -15.68 -18.58 -59.02
C GLU A 12 -15.13 -19.21 -57.72
N ASN A 13 -14.88 -20.53 -57.68
CA ASN A 13 -14.51 -21.25 -56.45
C ASN A 13 -13.04 -21.68 -56.37
N GLN A 14 -12.21 -21.36 -57.37
CA GLN A 14 -10.81 -21.81 -57.42
C GLN A 14 -9.85 -21.02 -56.51
N ASN A 15 -10.31 -19.90 -55.94
CA ASN A 15 -9.49 -19.04 -55.09
C ASN A 15 -9.85 -19.08 -53.60
N GLN A 16 -10.88 -19.83 -53.18
CA GLN A 16 -11.25 -19.90 -51.76
C GLN A 16 -10.21 -20.71 -50.98
N GLY A 17 -9.55 -20.05 -50.03
CA GLY A 17 -8.54 -20.66 -49.15
C GLY A 17 -7.09 -20.67 -49.67
N GLY A 18 -6.80 -19.99 -50.78
CA GLY A 18 -5.44 -19.81 -51.30
C GLY A 18 -4.72 -18.60 -50.68
N PRO A 19 -3.38 -18.50 -50.76
CA PRO A 19 -2.61 -17.36 -50.23
C PRO A 19 -2.88 -16.02 -50.94
N THR A 20 -3.62 -16.02 -52.06
CA THR A 20 -4.09 -14.82 -52.77
C THR A 20 -5.55 -14.48 -52.48
N ASP A 21 -6.21 -15.22 -51.58
CA ASP A 21 -7.60 -14.97 -51.18
C ASP A 21 -7.65 -13.76 -50.22
N PRO A 22 -8.36 -12.67 -50.58
CA PRO A 22 -8.50 -11.51 -49.70
C PRO A 22 -9.16 -11.84 -48.36
N LEU A 23 -9.97 -12.91 -48.29
CA LEU A 23 -10.57 -13.36 -47.03
C LEU A 23 -9.51 -13.95 -46.10
N VAL A 24 -8.55 -14.72 -46.64
CA VAL A 24 -7.45 -15.31 -45.86
C VAL A 24 -6.55 -14.21 -45.29
N GLU A 25 -6.27 -13.16 -46.07
CA GLU A 25 -5.51 -11.99 -45.60
C GLU A 25 -6.26 -11.25 -44.47
N GLN A 26 -7.58 -11.06 -44.61
CA GLN A 26 -8.39 -10.42 -43.57
C GLN A 26 -8.44 -11.25 -42.27
N GLU A 27 -8.60 -12.56 -42.38
CA GLU A 27 -8.56 -13.47 -41.24
C GLU A 27 -7.18 -13.49 -40.57
N TYR A 28 -6.10 -13.47 -41.37
CA TYR A 28 -4.73 -13.39 -40.86
C TYR A 28 -4.48 -12.09 -40.10
N GLN A 29 -4.94 -10.95 -40.61
CA GLN A 29 -4.83 -9.66 -39.92
C GLN A 29 -5.62 -9.64 -38.61
N LEU A 30 -6.84 -10.16 -38.61
CA LEU A 30 -7.66 -10.28 -37.39
C LEU A 30 -6.97 -11.18 -36.35
N LEU A 31 -6.42 -12.31 -36.79
CA LEU A 31 -5.74 -13.26 -35.93
C LEU A 31 -4.45 -12.65 -35.35
N SER A 32 -3.66 -11.98 -36.18
CA SER A 32 -2.44 -11.27 -35.79
C SER A 32 -2.72 -10.17 -34.76
N SER A 33 -3.76 -9.35 -34.99
CA SER A 33 -4.19 -8.33 -34.03
C SER A 33 -4.59 -8.95 -32.69
N ARG A 34 -5.37 -10.04 -32.71
CA ARG A 34 -5.80 -10.72 -31.48
C ARG A 34 -4.62 -11.30 -30.69
N TYR A 35 -3.66 -11.92 -31.36
CA TYR A 35 -2.47 -12.46 -30.69
C TYR A 35 -1.56 -11.36 -30.14
N THR A 36 -1.44 -10.24 -30.87
CA THR A 36 -0.67 -9.08 -30.41
C THR A 36 -1.31 -8.47 -29.16
N ASP A 37 -2.63 -8.24 -29.18
CA ASP A 37 -3.36 -7.71 -28.03
C ASP A 37 -3.35 -8.67 -26.83
N ALA A 38 -3.49 -9.97 -27.09
CA ALA A 38 -3.42 -10.99 -26.06
C ALA A 38 -2.02 -11.05 -25.43
N GLY A 39 -0.96 -11.08 -26.23
CA GLY A 39 0.42 -11.10 -25.74
C GLY A 39 0.81 -9.82 -24.99
N TYR A 40 0.30 -8.66 -25.42
CA TYR A 40 0.50 -7.41 -24.69
C TYR A 40 -0.20 -7.43 -23.32
N ARG A 41 -1.46 -7.89 -23.26
CA ARG A 41 -2.18 -8.03 -21.99
C ARG A 41 -1.52 -9.02 -21.06
N GLU A 42 -1.13 -10.18 -21.58
CA GLU A 42 -0.43 -11.23 -20.84
C GLU A 42 0.91 -10.72 -20.30
N GLY A 43 1.70 -10.03 -21.12
CA GLY A 43 2.96 -9.40 -20.70
C GLY A 43 2.78 -8.37 -19.59
N ILE A 44 1.71 -7.55 -19.64
CA ILE A 44 1.38 -6.61 -18.56
C ILE A 44 0.99 -7.36 -17.29
N THR A 45 0.14 -8.38 -17.39
CA THR A 45 -0.31 -9.13 -16.21
C THR A 45 0.85 -9.87 -15.56
N ASP A 46 1.72 -10.49 -16.36
CA ASP A 46 2.88 -11.21 -15.88
C ASP A 46 3.91 -10.27 -15.26
N GLY A 47 4.15 -9.10 -15.87
CA GLY A 47 5.00 -8.07 -15.30
C GLY A 47 4.48 -7.59 -13.94
N LYS A 48 3.17 -7.31 -13.84
CA LYS A 48 2.53 -6.92 -12.56
C LYS A 48 2.62 -8.02 -11.52
N LEU A 49 2.37 -9.27 -11.88
CA LEU A 49 2.45 -10.41 -10.97
C LEU A 49 3.90 -10.66 -10.51
N SER A 50 4.87 -10.49 -11.41
CA SER A 50 6.29 -10.66 -11.12
C SER A 50 6.80 -9.65 -10.09
N THR A 51 6.32 -8.40 -10.12
CA THR A 51 6.78 -7.35 -9.20
C THR A 51 5.93 -7.26 -7.92
N LEU A 52 4.70 -7.79 -7.92
CA LEU A 52 3.80 -7.74 -6.77
C LEU A 52 4.37 -8.43 -5.54
N GLN A 53 4.91 -9.64 -5.69
CA GLN A 53 5.47 -10.38 -4.56
C GLN A 53 6.71 -9.67 -4.01
N GLN A 54 7.58 -9.18 -4.89
CA GLN A 54 8.78 -8.44 -4.50
C GLN A 54 8.43 -7.16 -3.72
N GLY A 55 7.43 -6.39 -4.20
CA GLY A 55 6.95 -5.19 -3.50
C GLY A 55 6.34 -5.53 -2.13
N PHE A 56 5.59 -6.63 -2.04
CA PHE A 56 5.08 -7.12 -0.76
C PHE A 56 6.20 -7.50 0.20
N ASP A 57 7.18 -8.29 -0.24
CA ASP A 57 8.29 -8.78 0.59
C ASP A 57 9.13 -7.61 1.10
N GLN A 58 9.37 -6.59 0.27
CA GLN A 58 10.08 -5.37 0.66
C GLN A 58 9.29 -4.58 1.71
N GLY A 59 7.99 -4.37 1.50
CA GLY A 59 7.13 -3.71 2.48
C GLY A 59 7.01 -4.48 3.80
N PHE A 60 6.97 -5.81 3.72
CA PHE A 60 6.93 -6.71 4.87
C PHE A 60 8.24 -6.65 5.67
N ALA A 61 9.39 -6.69 4.99
CA ALA A 61 10.71 -6.62 5.63
C ALA A 61 10.91 -5.33 6.43
N ILE A 62 10.39 -4.20 5.93
CA ILE A 62 10.49 -2.89 6.61
C ILE A 62 9.49 -2.78 7.77
N SER A 63 8.25 -3.24 7.57
CA SER A 63 7.17 -3.01 8.54
C SER A 63 7.19 -3.96 9.73
N VAL A 64 7.61 -5.21 9.55
CA VAL A 64 7.52 -6.25 10.59
C VAL A 64 8.44 -5.99 11.80
N PRO A 65 9.75 -5.75 11.64
CA PRO A 65 10.63 -5.50 12.78
C PRO A 65 10.15 -4.29 13.60
N THR A 66 9.71 -3.28 12.87
CA THR A 66 9.28 -1.98 13.37
C THR A 66 7.97 -2.09 14.16
N SER A 67 6.99 -2.83 13.61
CA SER A 67 5.73 -3.15 14.29
C SER A 67 5.94 -4.02 15.52
N ARG A 68 6.85 -4.99 15.45
CA ARG A 68 7.21 -5.83 16.61
C ARG A 68 7.81 -5.01 17.74
N ARG A 69 8.70 -4.07 17.43
CA ARG A 69 9.30 -3.15 18.41
C ARG A 69 8.24 -2.30 19.10
N LEU A 70 7.29 -1.72 18.35
CA LEU A 70 6.16 -0.97 18.91
C LEU A 70 5.27 -1.84 19.80
N GLY A 71 4.97 -3.06 19.37
CA GLY A 71 4.22 -4.03 20.18
C GLY A 71 4.93 -4.34 21.51
N GLN A 72 6.25 -4.52 21.48
CA GLN A 72 7.05 -4.76 22.67
C GLN A 72 7.04 -3.57 23.64
N LEU A 73 7.17 -2.33 23.15
CA LEU A 73 7.11 -1.14 24.00
C LEU A 73 5.73 -0.99 24.66
N ARG A 74 4.65 -1.18 23.89
CA ARG A 74 3.28 -1.18 24.42
C ARG A 74 3.09 -2.27 25.48
N GLY A 75 3.59 -3.48 25.22
CA GLY A 75 3.55 -4.59 26.17
C GLY A 75 4.30 -4.30 27.46
N ARG A 76 5.52 -3.78 27.36
CA ARG A 76 6.36 -3.41 28.52
C ARG A 76 5.71 -2.32 29.37
N ALA A 77 5.22 -1.24 28.76
CA ALA A 77 4.57 -0.16 29.48
C ALA A 77 3.29 -0.62 30.21
N ASN A 78 2.48 -1.48 29.58
CA ASN A 78 1.28 -2.04 30.22
C ASN A 78 1.63 -3.04 31.33
N ALA A 79 2.66 -3.86 31.14
CA ALA A 79 3.13 -4.79 32.18
C ALA A 79 3.65 -4.03 33.40
N LEU A 80 4.40 -2.93 33.19
CA LEU A 80 4.87 -2.04 34.23
C LEU A 80 3.69 -1.43 35.00
N LEU A 81 2.69 -0.90 34.30
CA LEU A 81 1.48 -0.36 34.93
C LEU A 81 0.74 -1.42 35.76
N ALA A 82 0.53 -2.62 35.21
CA ALA A 82 -0.14 -3.72 35.90
C ALA A 82 0.60 -4.14 37.17
N TRP A 83 1.93 -4.20 37.11
CA TRP A 83 2.77 -4.47 38.28
C TRP A 83 2.67 -3.36 39.33
N MET A 84 2.72 -2.08 38.93
CA MET A 84 2.58 -0.95 39.85
C MET A 84 1.24 -0.95 40.58
N LEU A 85 0.14 -1.23 39.85
CA LEU A 85 -1.20 -1.32 40.43
C LEU A 85 -1.32 -2.46 41.45
N ARG A 86 -0.57 -3.55 41.27
CA ARG A 86 -0.58 -4.69 42.21
C ARG A 86 0.21 -4.41 43.49
N VAL A 87 1.29 -3.64 43.42
CA VAL A 87 2.22 -3.42 44.54
C VAL A 87 1.85 -2.19 45.38
N THR A 88 0.92 -1.33 44.91
CA THR A 88 0.24 -0.22 45.63
C THR A 88 1.11 0.78 46.39
N THR A 89 2.44 0.73 46.27
CA THR A 89 3.40 1.56 47.04
C THR A 89 3.95 2.73 46.23
N PHE A 90 3.47 2.94 44.99
CA PHE A 90 4.01 3.97 44.11
C PHE A 90 3.30 5.32 44.32
N PRO A 91 4.04 6.44 44.28
CA PRO A 91 3.41 7.75 44.26
C PRO A 91 2.54 7.90 43.01
N SER A 92 1.52 8.75 43.10
CA SER A 92 0.56 8.96 42.01
C SER A 92 1.20 9.55 40.75
N GLU A 93 2.34 10.22 40.90
CA GLU A 93 3.08 10.87 39.81
C GLU A 93 3.72 9.86 38.87
N GLU A 94 4.43 8.86 39.38
CA GLU A 94 5.02 7.77 38.59
C GLU A 94 3.94 6.95 37.86
N LEU A 95 2.80 6.77 38.52
CA LEU A 95 1.67 6.06 37.92
C LEU A 95 1.08 6.85 36.74
N GLU A 96 0.98 8.17 36.86
CA GLU A 96 0.51 9.04 35.77
C GLU A 96 1.56 9.13 34.65
N ASP A 97 2.85 9.20 34.97
CA ASP A 97 3.94 9.19 33.99
C ASP A 97 3.86 7.94 33.08
N VAL A 98 3.63 6.76 33.66
CA VAL A 98 3.45 5.52 32.89
C VAL A 98 2.17 5.56 32.04
N ARG A 99 1.07 6.13 32.57
CA ARG A 99 -0.18 6.29 31.79
C ARG A 99 -0.01 7.24 30.61
N VAL A 100 0.75 8.31 30.77
CA VAL A 100 1.09 9.24 29.67
C VAL A 100 1.90 8.51 28.61
N VAL A 101 2.94 7.74 28.98
CA VAL A 101 3.73 6.95 28.02
C VAL A 101 2.87 5.93 27.28
N ILE A 102 1.93 5.26 27.96
CA ILE A 102 1.00 4.33 27.31
C ILE A 102 0.11 5.06 26.30
N ARG A 103 -0.40 6.25 26.65
CA ARG A 103 -1.22 7.09 25.76
C ARG A 103 -0.42 7.54 24.54
N ASP A 104 0.82 7.97 24.74
CA ASP A 104 1.71 8.39 23.67
C ASP A 104 2.02 7.21 22.73
N LEU A 105 2.37 6.05 23.29
CA LEU A 105 2.58 4.80 22.52
C LEU A 105 1.32 4.34 21.76
N ALA A 106 0.12 4.62 22.28
CA ALA A 106 -1.14 4.28 21.61
C ALA A 106 -1.44 5.21 20.42
N ARG A 107 -0.93 6.45 20.43
CA ARG A 107 -1.11 7.42 19.35
C ARG A 107 -0.18 7.20 18.15
N VAL A 108 0.95 6.53 18.36
CA VAL A 108 1.91 6.19 17.28
C VAL A 108 1.21 5.38 16.18
N ARG A 109 1.17 5.94 14.96
CA ARG A 109 0.61 5.34 13.75
C ARG A 109 1.69 4.72 12.88
N ARG A 110 1.30 3.93 11.87
CA ARG A 110 2.25 3.33 10.89
C ARG A 110 3.14 4.39 10.24
N ASP A 111 2.56 5.53 9.87
CA ASP A 111 3.24 6.59 9.14
C ASP A 111 4.25 7.36 9.99
N ASP A 112 4.24 7.15 11.30
CA ASP A 112 5.21 7.69 12.24
C ASP A 112 6.42 6.76 12.41
N VAL A 113 6.38 5.53 11.90
CA VAL A 113 7.33 4.48 12.28
C VAL A 113 7.97 3.83 11.05
N VAL A 114 7.25 3.79 9.93
CA VAL A 114 7.78 3.36 8.64
C VAL A 114 8.46 4.56 7.95
N PRO A 115 9.66 4.39 7.36
CA PRO A 115 10.28 5.43 6.55
C PRO A 115 9.34 5.91 5.44
N ARG A 116 9.41 7.20 5.08
CA ARG A 116 8.69 7.71 3.92
C ARG A 116 9.23 7.02 2.67
N ASP A 117 8.31 6.59 1.81
CA ASP A 117 8.64 5.93 0.56
C ASP A 117 9.00 6.99 -0.49
N HIS A 118 10.26 7.43 -0.46
CA HIS A 118 10.74 8.49 -1.33
C HIS A 118 10.71 8.11 -2.81
N GLU A 119 10.86 6.82 -3.15
CA GLU A 119 10.78 6.32 -4.52
C GLU A 119 9.37 6.52 -5.09
N ARG A 120 8.35 6.24 -4.27
CA ARG A 120 6.96 6.51 -4.60
C ARG A 120 6.66 8.01 -4.70
N GLU A 121 7.16 8.83 -3.76
CA GLU A 121 7.01 10.29 -3.80
C GLU A 121 7.65 10.89 -5.06
N THR A 122 8.82 10.40 -5.48
CA THR A 122 9.49 10.85 -6.70
C THR A 122 8.75 10.40 -7.96
N HIS A 123 8.28 9.15 -8.02
CA HIS A 123 7.52 8.65 -9.17
C HIS A 123 6.19 9.39 -9.32
N GLU A 124 5.46 9.64 -8.22
CA GLU A 124 4.23 10.43 -8.24
C GLU A 124 4.50 11.90 -8.61
N SER A 125 5.62 12.48 -8.14
CA SER A 125 5.99 13.86 -8.48
C SER A 125 6.52 14.03 -9.91
N GLU A 126 7.25 13.06 -10.46
CA GLU A 126 7.89 13.12 -11.77
C GLU A 126 6.95 12.66 -12.90
N GLU A 127 6.19 11.57 -12.70
CA GLU A 127 5.28 11.03 -13.72
C GLU A 127 3.87 11.63 -13.68
N HIS A 128 3.41 12.17 -12.53
CA HIS A 128 2.06 12.72 -12.38
C HIS A 128 2.02 14.22 -12.04
N GLY A 129 3.18 14.87 -11.86
CA GLY A 129 3.26 16.30 -11.57
C GLY A 129 3.09 17.24 -12.78
N GLY A 130 3.00 16.71 -14.01
CA GLY A 130 3.03 17.51 -15.23
C GLY A 130 1.97 17.22 -16.30
N GLU A 131 1.33 16.05 -16.31
CA GLU A 131 0.43 15.67 -17.41
C GLU A 131 -1.04 15.57 -16.99
N GLN A 132 -1.86 16.41 -17.61
CA GLN A 132 -3.33 16.34 -17.55
C GLN A 132 -3.91 15.05 -18.15
N ASP A 133 -3.08 14.17 -18.73
CA ASP A 133 -3.50 13.01 -19.53
C ASP A 133 -3.41 11.68 -18.76
N SER A 134 -3.96 11.65 -17.54
CA SER A 134 -4.28 10.37 -16.91
C SER A 134 -5.58 9.86 -17.53
N LEU A 135 -5.50 8.79 -18.32
CA LEU A 135 -6.64 8.03 -18.86
C LEU A 135 -7.76 7.91 -17.80
N GLU A 136 -8.90 8.53 -18.11
CA GLU A 136 -10.03 8.77 -17.21
C GLU A 136 -10.84 7.51 -16.85
N LEU A 137 -10.26 6.55 -16.12
CA LEU A 137 -11.01 5.37 -15.65
C LEU A 137 -11.09 5.22 -14.12
N GLU A 138 -10.31 5.97 -13.33
CA GLU A 138 -10.31 5.82 -11.85
C GLU A 138 -10.34 7.15 -11.06
N ARG A 139 -10.58 8.30 -11.71
CA ARG A 139 -10.51 9.63 -11.05
C ARG A 139 -11.63 9.95 -10.04
N ASN A 140 -12.75 9.22 -10.05
CA ASN A 140 -13.91 9.60 -9.21
C ASN A 140 -13.83 9.08 -7.76
N GLY A 141 -13.09 8.01 -7.49
CA GLY A 141 -13.05 7.42 -6.13
C GLY A 141 -12.13 8.16 -5.15
N GLY A 142 -10.95 8.57 -5.60
CA GLY A 142 -9.89 9.10 -4.72
C GLY A 142 -10.16 10.51 -4.19
N ARG A 143 -10.61 11.43 -5.06
CA ARG A 143 -10.84 12.84 -4.68
C ARG A 143 -12.04 13.01 -3.75
N GLU A 144 -13.06 12.17 -3.89
CA GLU A 144 -14.21 12.18 -2.98
C GLU A 144 -13.83 11.71 -1.58
N LEU A 145 -12.95 10.71 -1.48
CA LEU A 145 -12.44 10.18 -0.20
C LEU A 145 -11.57 11.21 0.53
N GLU A 146 -10.67 11.90 -0.17
CA GLU A 146 -9.81 12.95 0.40
C GLU A 146 -10.64 14.16 0.87
N ALA A 147 -11.64 14.57 0.09
CA ALA A 147 -12.57 15.61 0.50
C ALA A 147 -13.46 15.18 1.69
N LEU A 148 -13.76 13.88 1.80
CA LEU A 148 -14.46 13.30 2.95
C LEU A 148 -13.59 13.31 4.20
N GLU A 149 -12.31 12.94 4.06
CA GLU A 149 -11.33 12.93 5.16
C GLU A 149 -11.08 14.34 5.69
N ALA A 150 -10.88 15.33 4.82
CA ALA A 150 -10.72 16.74 5.21
C ALA A 150 -11.96 17.28 5.95
N ARG A 151 -13.16 16.83 5.58
CA ARG A 151 -14.41 17.18 6.27
C ARG A 151 -14.57 16.47 7.60
N PHE A 152 -14.07 15.24 7.73
CA PHE A 152 -14.05 14.49 8.98
C PHE A 152 -13.00 15.01 9.96
N GLU A 153 -11.85 15.48 9.46
CA GLU A 153 -10.79 16.09 10.25
C GLU A 153 -11.25 17.39 10.92
N GLY A 154 -12.06 18.20 10.23
CA GLY A 154 -12.69 19.41 10.79
C GLY A 154 -13.75 19.16 11.88
N LEU A 155 -14.25 17.93 12.02
CA LEU A 155 -15.21 17.52 13.05
C LEU A 155 -14.54 16.89 14.29
N GLY A 156 -13.27 16.48 14.16
CA GLY A 156 -12.45 15.90 15.22
C GLY A 156 -11.74 16.92 16.08
N GLY A 157 -12.45 17.93 16.59
CA GLY A 157 -11.88 18.94 17.48
C GLY A 157 -11.39 18.35 18.80
N VAL A 158 -10.08 18.06 18.91
CA VAL A 158 -9.33 18.06 20.18
C VAL A 158 -7.89 18.51 19.93
N ASN A 159 -7.60 19.73 20.37
CA ASN A 159 -6.30 20.28 20.78
C ASN A 159 -5.06 19.91 19.95
N GLY A 160 -4.61 20.91 19.18
CA GLY A 160 -3.32 20.94 18.49
C GLY A 160 -2.17 20.44 19.35
N VAL A 161 -1.59 19.33 18.89
CA VAL A 161 -0.18 19.06 19.09
C VAL A 161 0.46 19.53 17.80
N GLY A 162 1.20 20.62 17.90
CA GLY A 162 1.87 21.24 16.76
C GLY A 162 2.69 20.23 15.99
N ASP A 163 2.73 20.49 14.69
CA ASP A 163 3.71 20.02 13.73
C ASP A 163 5.10 20.04 14.40
N ARG A 164 5.46 18.89 14.95
CA ARG A 164 6.80 18.62 15.45
C ARG A 164 7.39 17.71 14.40
N GLU A 165 8.25 18.30 13.58
CA GLU A 165 9.30 17.64 12.81
C GLU A 165 10.28 16.88 13.72
N VAL A 166 9.77 16.09 14.68
CA VAL A 166 10.55 15.00 15.25
C VAL A 166 10.58 13.97 14.14
N GLY A 167 11.74 13.80 13.51
CA GLY A 167 11.94 12.86 12.42
C GLY A 167 11.24 11.55 12.78
N LYS A 168 10.31 11.09 11.93
CA LYS A 168 9.35 10.02 12.25
C LYS A 168 10.02 8.81 12.93
N GLY A 169 11.23 8.43 12.50
CA GLY A 169 12.03 7.38 13.16
C GLY A 169 12.42 7.61 14.64
N GLU A 170 12.56 8.86 15.09
CA GLU A 170 13.02 9.24 16.42
C GLU A 170 11.93 9.18 17.50
N VAL A 171 10.65 9.19 17.11
CA VAL A 171 9.51 9.11 18.04
C VAL A 171 9.57 7.80 18.84
N MET A 172 9.93 6.71 18.18
CA MET A 172 10.10 5.42 18.83
C MET A 172 11.26 5.40 19.83
N ASP A 173 12.39 5.97 19.45
CA ASP A 173 13.60 6.00 20.29
C ASP A 173 13.44 6.93 21.50
N THR A 174 12.71 8.03 21.34
CA THR A 174 12.37 8.94 22.45
C THR A 174 11.43 8.27 23.46
N LEU A 175 10.38 7.60 22.99
CA LEU A 175 9.46 6.87 23.86
C LEU A 175 10.12 5.68 24.55
N GLU A 176 11.00 4.96 23.87
CA GLU A 176 11.77 3.87 24.49
C GLU A 176 12.70 4.41 25.59
N ARG A 177 13.43 5.50 25.34
CA ARG A 177 14.28 6.13 26.36
C ARG A 177 13.47 6.59 27.56
N ARG A 178 12.30 7.20 27.32
CA ARG A 178 11.40 7.64 28.40
C ARG A 178 10.90 6.47 29.24
N LEU A 179 10.51 5.36 28.59
CA LEU A 179 10.09 4.15 29.30
C LEU A 179 11.22 3.55 30.14
N ARG A 180 12.44 3.45 29.59
CA ARG A 180 13.62 2.95 30.34
C ARG A 180 13.95 3.84 31.54
N ALA A 181 13.89 5.16 31.39
CA ALA A 181 14.12 6.09 32.50
C ALA A 181 13.07 5.91 33.62
N LEU A 182 11.81 5.62 33.28
CA LEU A 182 10.78 5.30 34.26
C LEU A 182 11.03 3.94 34.94
N GLU A 183 11.41 2.91 34.18
CA GLU A 183 11.78 1.60 34.73
C GLU A 183 12.95 1.74 35.74
N GLU A 184 13.96 2.56 35.43
CA GLU A 184 15.09 2.84 36.31
C GLU A 184 14.67 3.62 37.55
N ARG A 185 13.91 4.71 37.41
CA ARG A 185 13.36 5.47 38.56
C ARG A 185 12.60 4.56 39.51
N ILE A 186 11.75 3.70 38.98
CA ILE A 186 10.92 2.77 39.78
C ILE A 186 11.78 1.70 40.45
N ARG A 187 12.88 1.28 39.83
CA ARG A 187 13.81 0.29 40.39
C ARG A 187 14.71 0.87 41.49
N PHE A 188 15.18 2.11 41.32
CA PHE A 188 16.10 2.78 42.24
C PHE A 188 15.41 3.64 43.31
N GLY A 189 14.14 4.01 43.11
CA GLY A 189 13.31 4.72 44.10
C GLY A 189 12.76 3.84 45.21
N ARG A 190 13.32 2.64 45.41
CA ARG A 190 12.96 1.68 46.45
C ARG A 190 14.13 1.47 47.41
#